data_AF-A0A9E4WT17-F1
#
_entry.id   AF-A0A9E4WT17-F1
#
_cell.length_a   1.000
_cell.length_b   1.000
_cell.length_c   1.000
_cell.angle_alpha   90.00
_cell.angle_beta   90.00
_cell.angle_gamma   90.00
#
_symmetry.space_group_name_H-M   'P 1'
#
loop_
_entity.id
_entity.type
_entity.pdbx_description
1 polymer ?
#
loop_
_entity_poly.entity_id
_entity_poly.type
_entity_poly.pdbx_seq_one_letter_code
_entity_poly.pdbx_strand_id
1 'polypeptide(L)' 'MSEKGVTVWFTGLSGAGKSTIAEKLEQILKAKGRNVEILDGDVVRTNLSKGLGFSKEDRDINIRRIGFVCNLLARNG' A
#
# COMPACT_ATOMS: atom_id res chain seq x y z
N MET A 1 -10.75 9.60 -21.90
CA MET A 1 -9.41 9.28 -21.37
C MET A 1 -9.61 8.33 -20.21
N SER A 2 -8.98 7.14 -20.23
CA SER A 2 -9.00 6.26 -19.06
C SER A 2 -8.28 6.94 -17.90
N GLU A 3 -8.86 6.96 -16.72
CA GLU A 3 -8.15 7.45 -15.54
C GLU A 3 -6.94 6.55 -15.27
N LYS A 4 -5.76 7.14 -15.09
CA LYS A 4 -4.53 6.39 -14.81
C LYS A 4 -4.39 6.22 -13.31
N GLY A 5 -4.50 4.98 -12.83
CA GLY A 5 -4.22 4.64 -11.44
C GLY A 5 -2.75 4.88 -11.09
N VAL A 6 -2.49 5.18 -9.81
CA VAL A 6 -1.15 5.46 -9.29
C VAL A 6 -0.96 4.82 -7.92
N THR A 7 0.29 4.52 -7.56
CA THR A 7 0.66 4.09 -6.22
C THR A 7 1.41 5.22 -5.51
N VAL A 8 0.96 5.58 -4.31
CA VAL A 8 1.68 6.48 -3.41
C VAL A 8 2.30 5.64 -2.30
N TRP A 9 3.63 5.56 -2.27
CA TRP A 9 4.35 4.72 -1.31
C TRP A 9 4.89 5.53 -0.14
N PHE A 10 4.23 5.46 1.01
CA PHE A 10 4.72 6.09 2.23
C PHE A 10 5.77 5.20 2.92
N THR A 11 6.93 5.77 3.21
CA THR A 11 8.03 5.10 3.93
C THR A 11 8.54 5.99 5.07
N GLY A 12 9.13 5.37 6.08
CA GLY A 12 9.58 6.05 7.30
C GLY A 12 9.49 5.16 8.54
N LEU A 13 10.12 5.61 9.63
CA LEU A 13 10.18 4.88 10.91
C LEU A 13 8.79 4.61 11.50
N SER A 14 8.71 3.65 12.44
CA SER A 14 7.49 3.47 13.23
C SER A 14 7.15 4.76 13.98
N GLY A 15 5.86 5.13 14.01
CA GLY A 15 5.40 6.39 14.60
C GLY A 15 5.64 7.66 13.77
N ALA A 16 6.25 7.57 12.58
CA ALA A 16 6.51 8.76 11.73
C ALA A 16 5.27 9.39 11.07
N GLY A 17 4.05 8.92 11.38
CA GLY A 17 2.80 9.48 10.86
C GLY A 17 2.36 8.99 9.47
N LYS A 18 2.94 7.90 8.94
CA LYS A 18 2.60 7.34 7.62
C LYS A 18 1.10 7.05 7.47
N SER A 19 0.52 6.31 8.40
CA SER A 19 -0.91 5.95 8.37
C SER A 19 -1.80 7.19 8.50
N THR A 20 -1.43 8.14 9.37
CA THR A 20 -2.14 9.43 9.51
C THR A 20 -2.20 10.22 8.20
N ILE A 21 -1.09 10.30 7.48
CA ILE A 21 -1.05 10.99 6.18
C ILE A 21 -1.83 10.20 5.12
N ALA A 22 -1.71 8.86 5.10
CA ALA A 22 -2.41 8.01 4.15
C ALA A 22 -3.95 8.11 4.30
N GLU A 23 -4.47 8.04 5.52
CA GLU A 23 -5.89 8.21 5.83
C GLU A 23 -6.40 9.60 5.42
N LYS A 24 -5.63 10.66 5.70
CA LYS A 24 -6.03 12.01 5.31
C LYS A 24 -6.05 12.19 3.79
N LEU A 25 -5.06 11.63 3.10
CA LEU A 25 -5.01 11.64 1.64
C LEU A 25 -6.19 10.88 1.03
N GLU A 26 -6.52 9.70 1.58
CA GLU A 26 -7.66 8.91 1.16
C GLU A 26 -8.97 9.69 1.26
N GLN A 27 -9.23 10.35 2.39
CA GLN A 27 -10.42 11.21 2.56
C GLN A 27 -10.51 12.30 1.49
N ILE A 28 -9.39 13.00 1.21
CA ILE A 28 -9.34 14.07 0.21
C ILE A 28 -9.60 13.54 -1.20
N LEU A 29 -9.03 12.39 -1.55
CA LEU A 29 -9.18 11.78 -2.88
C LEU A 29 -10.58 11.20 -3.07
N LYS A 30 -11.13 10.51 -2.06
CA LYS A 30 -12.52 10.01 -2.08
C LYS A 30 -13.53 11.16 -2.21
N ALA A 31 -13.30 12.28 -1.51
CA ALA A 31 -14.14 13.49 -1.66
C ALA A 31 -14.07 14.11 -3.07
N LYS A 32 -13.00 13.83 -3.84
CA LYS A 32 -12.86 14.21 -5.25
C LYS A 32 -13.40 13.16 -6.23
N GLY A 33 -14.11 12.13 -5.73
CA GLY A 33 -14.68 11.07 -6.56
C GLY A 33 -13.65 10.05 -7.07
N ARG A 34 -12.48 9.94 -6.44
CA ARG A 34 -11.45 8.94 -6.80
C ARG A 34 -11.64 7.66 -6.01
N ASN A 35 -11.43 6.52 -6.67
CA ASN A 35 -11.26 5.25 -6.00
C ASN A 35 -9.89 5.22 -5.31
N VAL A 36 -9.86 4.79 -4.05
CA VAL A 36 -8.62 4.72 -3.26
C VAL A 36 -8.66 3.48 -2.40
N GLU A 37 -7.55 2.77 -2.40
CA GLU A 37 -7.29 1.61 -1.54
C GLU A 37 -6.05 1.88 -0.68
N ILE A 38 -6.15 1.64 0.64
CA ILE A 38 -5.00 1.73 1.55
C ILE A 38 -4.46 0.32 1.79
N LEU A 39 -3.20 0.09 1.41
CA LEU A 39 -2.48 -1.13 1.74
C LEU A 39 -1.61 -0.89 2.98
N ASP A 40 -2.14 -1.21 4.15
CA ASP A 40 -1.38 -1.17 5.41
C ASP A 40 -0.47 -2.40 5.54
N GLY A 41 0.74 -2.20 6.06
CA GLY A 41 1.72 -3.26 6.32
C GLY A 41 1.17 -4.39 7.20
N ASP A 42 0.28 -4.10 8.16
CA ASP A 42 -0.32 -5.10 9.04
C ASP A 42 -1.40 -5.94 8.31
N VAL A 43 -2.19 -5.29 7.44
CA VAL A 43 -3.21 -5.95 6.60
C VAL A 43 -2.54 -6.84 5.56
N VAL A 44 -1.50 -6.33 4.91
CA VAL A 44 -0.66 -7.12 3.99
C VAL A 44 -0.07 -8.29 4.74
N ARG A 45 0.51 -8.07 5.93
CA ARG A 45 1.19 -9.14 6.68
C ARG A 45 0.28 -10.30 6.99
N THR A 46 -0.97 -10.00 7.35
CA THR A 46 -1.98 -10.99 7.69
C THR A 46 -2.40 -11.83 6.47
N ASN A 47 -2.52 -11.21 5.29
CA ASN A 47 -3.13 -11.85 4.11
C ASN A 47 -2.13 -12.32 3.05
N LEU A 48 -0.97 -11.67 2.94
CA LEU A 48 0.00 -11.84 1.87
C LEU A 48 1.37 -12.34 2.37
N SER A 49 1.57 -12.44 3.68
CA SER A 49 2.88 -12.78 4.27
C SER A 49 2.86 -14.08 5.07
N LYS A 50 1.82 -14.90 4.89
CA LYS A 50 1.80 -16.28 5.42
C LYS A 50 3.04 -17.04 4.95
N GLY A 51 3.77 -17.62 5.90
CA GLY A 51 5.02 -18.35 5.65
C GLY A 51 6.29 -17.50 5.64
N LEU A 52 6.21 -16.18 5.86
CA LEU A 52 7.38 -15.30 5.97
C LEU A 52 7.72 -15.04 7.44
N GLY A 53 9.00 -15.19 7.80
CA GLY A 53 9.56 -14.83 9.10
C GLY A 53 10.00 -13.36 9.16
N PHE A 54 11.09 -13.10 9.88
CA PHE A 54 11.66 -11.75 10.06
C PHE A 54 13.06 -11.58 9.45
N SER A 55 13.52 -12.58 8.68
CA SER A 55 14.80 -12.53 7.97
C SER A 55 14.82 -11.38 6.96
N LYS A 56 16.01 -11.02 6.47
CA LYS A 56 16.14 -9.98 5.45
C LYS A 56 15.42 -10.41 4.17
N GLU A 57 15.60 -11.66 3.79
CA GLU A 57 15.03 -12.29 2.61
C GLU A 57 13.49 -12.29 2.69
N ASP A 58 12.93 -12.61 3.86
CA ASP A 58 11.48 -12.56 4.10
C ASP A 58 10.92 -11.13 3.94
N ARG A 59 11.64 -10.12 4.43
CA ARG A 59 11.24 -8.71 4.27
C ARG A 59 11.29 -8.29 2.81
N ASP A 60 12.31 -8.71 2.07
CA ASP A 60 12.44 -8.42 0.64
C ASP A 60 11.29 -9.05 -0.16
N ILE A 61 10.94 -10.31 0.14
CA ILE A 61 9.79 -10.99 -0.47
C ILE A 61 8.48 -10.25 -0.13
N ASN A 62 8.31 -9.84 1.13
CA ASN A 62 7.15 -9.08 1.56
C ASN A 62 6.98 -7.79 0.75
N ILE A 63 8.06 -7.00 0.59
CA ILE A 63 8.04 -5.77 -0.21
C ILE A 63 7.69 -6.05 -1.68
N ARG A 64 8.25 -7.11 -2.28
CA ARG A 64 7.94 -7.52 -3.66
C ARG A 64 6.47 -7.90 -3.83
N ARG A 65 5.88 -8.63 -2.86
CA ARG A 65 4.46 -9.00 -2.89
C ARG A 65 3.55 -7.78 -2.84
N ILE A 66 3.84 -6.82 -1.96
CA ILE A 66 3.10 -5.55 -1.90
C ILE A 66 3.21 -4.81 -3.23
N GLY A 67 4.43 -4.66 -3.76
CA GLY A 67 4.67 -3.97 -5.02
C GLY A 67 3.90 -4.58 -6.20
N PHE A 68 3.79 -5.92 -6.25
CA PHE A 68 2.97 -6.61 -7.24
C PHE A 68 1.48 -6.23 -7.12
N VAL A 69 0.91 -6.23 -5.91
CA VAL A 69 -0.49 -5.84 -5.69
C VAL A 69 -0.72 -4.36 -6.03
N CYS A 70 0.19 -3.46 -5.62
CA CYS A 70 0.13 -2.04 -5.98
C CYS A 70 0.07 -1.84 -7.50
N ASN A 71 0.92 -2.55 -8.25
CA ASN A 71 0.92 -2.49 -9.71
C ASN A 71 -0.36 -3.06 -10.32
N LEU A 72 -0.92 -4.13 -9.74
CA LEU A 72 -2.21 -4.69 -10.15
C LEU A 72 -3.38 -3.74 -9.90
N LEU A 73 -3.37 -2.96 -8.81
CA LEU A 73 -4.40 -1.97 -8.54
C LEU A 73 -4.26 -0.79 -9.50
N ALA A 74 -3.06 -0.17 -9.56
CA ALA A 74 -2.82 1.02 -10.37
C ALA A 74 -3.06 0.81 -11.87
N ARG A 75 -2.86 -0.40 -12.40
CA ARG A 75 -3.16 -0.70 -13.82
C ARG A 75 -4.66 -0.83 -14.11
N ASN A 76 -5.51 -1.01 -13.10
CA ASN A 76 -6.94 -1.29 -13.25
C ASN A 76 -7.85 -0.10 -12.85
N GLY A 77 -7.29 1.03 -12.40
CA GLY A 77 -8.02 2.26 -12.08
C GLY A 77 -7.74 2.73 -10.66
#